data_AF-A0A9W4TL44-F1
#
_entry.id   AF-A0A9W4TL44-F1
#
_cell.length_a   1.000
_cell.length_b   1.000
_cell.length_c   1.000
_cell.angle_alpha   90.00
_cell.angle_beta   90.00
_cell.angle_gamma   90.00
#
_symmetry.space_group_name_H-M   'P 1'
#
loop_
_entity.id
_entity.type
_entity.pdbx_description
1 polymer ?
#
loop_
_entity_poly.entity_id
_entity_poly.type
_entity_poly.pdbx_seq_one_letter_code
_entity_poly.pdbx_strand_id
1 'polypeptide(L)'
;MQKNNLKMKQLITLTFFLLTFTAFAQKPCEYSTNVTDSIGSYKVTNEYMVSEKYFGGTFDYVFFALAQTDGLPTLNLQLIQKSKDFIKANCFDKNSKIFLQLENGKIVTLIHIDKENCGTLLHDEKGFDNRINTGIFMFMKDNFEDLKKSPISIMRIKYLTKVEDYIVKRDLTSELNGKLYHPNTYFMENIRCVE
;
A
#
# COMPACT_ATOMS: atom_id res chain seq x y z
N MET A 1 -57.04 13.26 9.49
CA MET A 1 -56.04 12.17 9.30
C MET A 1 -55.16 12.32 8.04
N GLN A 2 -55.47 13.19 7.07
CA GLN A 2 -54.74 13.26 5.79
C GLN A 2 -53.38 13.99 5.84
N LYS A 3 -53.20 14.96 6.75
CA LYS A 3 -52.00 15.82 6.84
C LYS A 3 -50.74 15.10 7.38
N ASN A 4 -50.90 14.10 8.24
CA ASN A 4 -49.80 13.32 8.78
C ASN A 4 -49.19 12.34 7.76
N ASN A 5 -50.01 11.79 6.87
CA ASN A 5 -49.54 10.90 5.80
C ASN A 5 -48.69 11.64 4.76
N LEU A 6 -48.94 12.93 4.53
CA LEU A 6 -48.13 13.75 3.60
C LEU A 6 -46.72 14.01 4.16
N LYS A 7 -46.61 14.32 5.46
CA LYS A 7 -45.32 14.49 6.16
C LYS A 7 -44.49 13.21 6.20
N MET A 8 -45.12 12.06 6.44
CA MET A 8 -44.42 10.77 6.51
C MET A 8 -43.89 10.33 5.14
N LYS A 9 -44.63 10.58 4.06
CA LYS A 9 -44.16 10.35 2.69
C LYS A 9 -42.94 11.21 2.36
N GLN A 10 -42.97 12.50 2.70
CA GLN A 10 -41.83 13.41 2.50
C GLN A 10 -40.58 12.97 3.28
N LEU A 11 -40.75 12.46 4.50
CA LEU A 11 -39.65 11.96 5.33
C LEU A 11 -39.02 10.69 4.75
N ILE A 12 -39.84 9.76 4.24
CA ILE A 12 -39.37 8.55 3.57
C ILE A 12 -38.61 8.90 2.30
N THR A 13 -39.13 9.81 1.47
CA THR A 13 -38.46 10.26 0.24
C THR A 13 -37.12 10.95 0.55
N LEU A 14 -37.06 11.78 1.59
CA LEU A 14 -35.81 12.43 2.02
C LEU A 14 -34.78 11.42 2.51
N THR A 15 -35.21 10.41 3.26
CA THR A 15 -34.32 9.33 3.75
C THR A 15 -33.79 8.51 2.58
N PHE A 16 -34.63 8.21 1.59
CA PHE A 16 -34.21 7.51 0.37
C PHE A 16 -33.22 8.34 -0.46
N PHE A 17 -33.42 9.66 -0.53
CA PHE A 17 -32.53 10.58 -1.23
C PHE A 17 -31.17 10.74 -0.53
N LEU A 18 -31.13 10.70 0.81
CA LEU A 18 -29.88 10.73 1.58
C LEU A 18 -29.08 9.43 1.44
N LEU A 19 -29.77 8.28 1.34
CA LEU A 19 -29.12 6.98 1.13
C LEU A 19 -28.42 6.89 -0.24
N THR A 20 -28.96 7.51 -1.29
CA THR A 20 -28.34 7.46 -2.63
C THR A 20 -27.02 8.22 -2.72
N PHE A 21 -26.76 9.22 -1.87
CA PHE A 21 -25.47 9.94 -1.87
C PHE A 21 -24.32 9.12 -1.30
N THR A 22 -24.59 8.19 -0.37
CA THR A 22 -23.54 7.36 0.24
C THR A 22 -22.98 6.30 -0.72
N ALA A 23 -23.74 5.91 -1.75
CA ALA A 23 -23.33 4.88 -2.71
C ALA A 23 -22.21 5.32 -3.67
N PHE A 24 -22.00 6.63 -3.84
CA PHE A 24 -21.05 7.18 -4.82
C PHE A 24 -19.83 7.89 -4.18
N ALA A 25 -19.62 7.76 -2.87
CA ALA A 25 -18.52 8.44 -2.18
C ALA A 25 -17.15 7.73 -2.33
N GLN A 26 -17.09 6.56 -2.97
CA GLN A 26 -15.85 5.80 -3.10
C GLN A 26 -15.04 6.27 -4.30
N LYS A 27 -13.80 6.71 -4.06
CA LYS A 27 -12.86 7.07 -5.13
C LYS A 27 -12.62 5.85 -6.05
N PRO A 28 -12.63 6.01 -7.38
CA PRO A 28 -12.30 4.93 -8.29
C PRO A 28 -10.87 4.44 -8.06
N CYS A 29 -10.64 3.15 -8.27
CA CYS A 29 -9.31 2.55 -8.17
C CYS A 29 -8.53 2.82 -9.47
N GLU A 30 -7.32 3.37 -9.34
CA GLU A 30 -6.41 3.59 -10.47
C GLU A 30 -5.40 2.45 -10.58
N TYR A 31 -5.37 1.80 -11.74
CA TYR A 31 -4.52 0.65 -12.00
C TYR A 31 -3.43 0.99 -13.01
N SER A 32 -2.20 0.60 -12.68
CA SER A 32 -1.07 0.61 -13.61
C SER A 32 -1.13 -0.55 -14.60
N THR A 33 -1.77 -1.64 -14.19
CA THR A 33 -2.06 -2.81 -15.03
C THR A 33 -3.40 -3.38 -14.65
N ASN A 34 -4.25 -3.66 -15.62
CA ASN A 34 -5.55 -4.29 -15.42
C ASN A 34 -5.89 -5.12 -16.66
N VAL A 35 -5.58 -6.42 -16.59
CA VAL A 35 -5.73 -7.35 -17.71
C VAL A 35 -6.57 -8.52 -17.26
N THR A 36 -7.46 -8.97 -18.13
CA THR A 36 -8.23 -10.20 -17.96
C THR A 36 -8.28 -10.89 -19.31
N ASP A 37 -7.82 -12.13 -19.34
CA ASP A 37 -7.76 -12.95 -20.54
C ASP A 37 -8.24 -14.38 -20.24
N SER A 38 -8.01 -15.31 -21.16
CA SER A 38 -8.39 -16.70 -21.01
C SER A 38 -7.56 -17.48 -20.00
N ILE A 39 -6.40 -16.97 -19.56
CA ILE A 39 -5.51 -17.64 -18.60
C ILE A 39 -5.66 -17.09 -17.19
N GLY A 40 -6.23 -15.90 -17.00
CA GLY A 40 -6.56 -15.37 -15.69
C GLY A 40 -6.86 -13.88 -15.66
N SER A 41 -6.84 -13.33 -14.44
CA SER A 41 -7.00 -11.90 -14.18
C SER A 41 -5.83 -11.37 -13.36
N TYR A 42 -5.30 -10.22 -13.78
CA TYR A 42 -4.19 -9.56 -13.12
C TYR A 42 -4.43 -8.06 -13.05
N LYS A 43 -4.41 -7.52 -11.83
CA LYS A 43 -4.58 -6.10 -11.56
C LYS A 43 -3.51 -5.61 -10.60
N VAL A 44 -2.99 -4.42 -10.84
CA VAL A 44 -2.00 -3.76 -9.97
C VAL A 44 -2.34 -2.27 -9.89
N THR A 45 -2.40 -1.72 -8.69
CA THR A 45 -2.59 -0.28 -8.49
C THR A 45 -1.35 0.51 -8.93
N ASN A 46 -1.48 1.82 -9.06
CA ASN A 46 -0.31 2.68 -9.16
C ASN A 46 0.58 2.56 -7.92
N GLU A 47 1.89 2.76 -8.10
CA GLU A 47 2.86 2.82 -7.00
C GLU A 47 2.55 4.03 -6.10
N TYR A 48 2.61 3.80 -4.79
CA TYR A 48 2.29 4.79 -3.78
C TYR A 48 3.45 4.92 -2.79
N MET A 49 3.99 6.12 -2.64
CA MET A 49 5.12 6.37 -1.75
C MET A 49 4.65 6.30 -0.29
N VAL A 50 5.29 5.43 0.49
CA VAL A 50 5.00 5.25 1.93
C VAL A 50 6.12 5.69 2.84
N SER A 51 7.34 5.76 2.32
CA SER A 51 8.48 6.30 3.05
C SER A 51 9.47 6.95 2.07
N GLU A 52 10.05 8.05 2.52
CA GLU A 52 11.13 8.76 1.85
C GLU A 52 12.09 9.24 2.92
N LYS A 53 13.39 8.98 2.71
CA LYS A 53 14.46 9.37 3.63
C LYS A 53 15.68 9.80 2.83
N TYR A 54 16.27 10.92 3.21
CA TYR A 54 17.58 11.33 2.76
C TYR A 54 18.54 11.40 3.95
N PHE A 55 19.58 10.58 3.94
CA PHE A 55 20.56 10.55 5.02
C PHE A 55 21.94 10.15 4.51
N GLY A 56 22.97 10.92 4.89
CA GLY A 56 24.36 10.61 4.54
C GLY A 56 24.60 10.48 3.03
N GLY A 57 23.95 11.31 2.21
CA GLY A 57 24.07 11.25 0.74
C GLY A 57 23.33 10.09 0.08
N THR A 58 22.61 9.28 0.86
CA THR A 58 21.77 8.18 0.37
C THR A 58 20.30 8.56 0.45
N PHE A 59 19.58 8.35 -0.65
CA PHE A 59 18.13 8.44 -0.72
C PHE A 59 17.53 7.04 -0.64
N ASP A 60 16.55 6.86 0.24
CA ASP A 60 15.79 5.63 0.38
C ASP A 60 14.31 5.93 0.17
N TYR A 61 13.68 5.19 -0.73
CA TYR A 61 12.26 5.28 -1.04
C TYR A 61 11.60 3.92 -0.85
N VAL A 62 10.38 3.95 -0.32
CA VAL A 62 9.54 2.76 -0.18
C VAL A 62 8.20 3.02 -0.83
N PHE A 63 7.81 2.11 -1.72
CA PHE A 63 6.54 2.17 -2.44
C PHE A 63 5.71 0.93 -2.20
N PHE A 64 4.39 1.13 -2.13
CA PHE A 64 3.38 0.09 -2.14
C PHE A 64 2.60 0.11 -3.44
N ALA A 65 2.28 -1.08 -3.94
CA ALA A 65 1.21 -1.28 -4.92
C ALA A 65 0.42 -2.52 -4.53
N LEU A 66 -0.90 -2.41 -4.51
CA LEU A 66 -1.77 -3.56 -4.28
C LEU A 66 -1.94 -4.31 -5.60
N ALA A 67 -1.84 -5.63 -5.56
CA ALA A 67 -2.04 -6.49 -6.70
C ALA A 67 -3.06 -7.59 -6.40
N GLN A 68 -3.81 -8.01 -7.40
CA GLN A 68 -4.72 -9.15 -7.34
C GLN A 68 -4.43 -10.04 -8.54
N THR A 69 -4.08 -11.30 -8.27
CA THR A 69 -3.89 -12.33 -9.29
C THR A 69 -4.90 -13.43 -9.03
N ASP A 70 -5.86 -13.61 -9.94
CA ASP A 70 -6.91 -14.64 -9.82
C ASP A 70 -7.64 -14.64 -8.46
N GLY A 71 -7.93 -13.44 -7.95
CA GLY A 71 -8.59 -13.24 -6.66
C GLY A 71 -7.68 -13.35 -5.44
N LEU A 72 -6.38 -13.63 -5.59
CA LEU A 72 -5.40 -13.60 -4.51
C LEU A 72 -4.82 -12.18 -4.35
N PRO A 73 -5.16 -11.44 -3.27
CA PRO A 73 -4.57 -10.15 -3.01
C PRO A 73 -3.15 -10.27 -2.49
N THR A 74 -2.27 -9.37 -2.96
CA THR A 74 -0.89 -9.24 -2.54
C THR A 74 -0.49 -7.77 -2.47
N LEU A 75 0.55 -7.49 -1.69
CA LEU A 75 1.21 -6.20 -1.61
C LEU A 75 2.58 -6.31 -2.31
N ASN A 76 2.75 -5.56 -3.37
CA ASN A 76 4.05 -5.33 -3.98
C ASN A 76 4.74 -4.20 -3.20
N LEU A 77 5.85 -4.55 -2.56
CA LEU A 77 6.75 -3.62 -1.91
C LEU A 77 7.92 -3.35 -2.85
N GLN A 78 8.18 -2.10 -3.17
CA GLN A 78 9.38 -1.70 -3.90
C GLN A 78 10.23 -0.78 -3.04
N LEU A 79 11.52 -1.08 -2.98
CA LEU A 79 12.54 -0.32 -2.28
C LEU A 79 13.51 0.22 -3.32
N ILE A 80 13.69 1.53 -3.35
CA ILE A 80 14.69 2.17 -4.20
C ILE A 80 15.69 2.87 -3.30
N GLN A 81 16.96 2.50 -3.42
CA GLN A 81 18.07 3.14 -2.73
C GLN A 81 18.96 3.80 -3.78
N LYS A 82 19.31 5.08 -3.58
CA LYS A 82 20.19 5.84 -4.47
C LYS A 82 21.33 6.45 -3.67
N SER A 83 22.57 6.15 -4.02
CA SER A 83 23.76 6.67 -3.33
C SER A 83 24.95 6.79 -4.28
N LYS A 84 25.95 7.60 -3.93
CA LYS A 84 27.28 7.55 -4.56
C LYS A 84 28.19 6.53 -3.89
N ASP A 85 27.85 6.13 -2.67
CA ASP A 85 28.57 5.12 -1.92
C ASP A 85 27.99 3.73 -2.22
N PHE A 86 28.77 2.69 -1.92
CA PHE A 86 28.34 1.32 -2.09
C PHE A 86 27.07 1.03 -1.28
N ILE A 87 26.01 0.64 -1.98
CA ILE A 87 24.75 0.20 -1.35
C ILE A 87 24.90 -1.29 -1.01
N LYS A 88 24.56 -1.68 0.22
CA LYS A 88 24.49 -3.11 0.61
C LYS A 88 23.18 -3.74 0.13
N ALA A 89 23.23 -4.95 -0.41
CA ALA A 89 22.04 -5.69 -0.78
C ALA A 89 21.25 -6.15 0.47
N ASN A 90 19.94 -5.93 0.47
CA ASN A 90 19.02 -6.44 1.48
C ASN A 90 18.04 -7.37 0.80
N CYS A 91 18.24 -8.69 0.89
CA CYS A 91 17.46 -9.65 0.14
C CYS A 91 16.15 -10.03 0.83
N PHE A 92 15.13 -10.33 0.02
CA PHE A 92 13.94 -11.05 0.44
C PHE A 92 14.10 -12.54 0.19
N ASP A 93 13.52 -13.36 1.07
CA ASP A 93 13.48 -14.81 1.03
C ASP A 93 12.13 -15.30 1.60
N LYS A 94 11.95 -16.62 1.75
CA LYS A 94 10.74 -17.19 2.37
C LYS A 94 10.46 -16.75 3.81
N ASN A 95 11.49 -16.36 4.54
CA ASN A 95 11.39 -15.95 5.95
C ASN A 95 11.13 -14.46 6.10
N SER A 96 11.14 -13.73 4.99
CA SER A 96 10.91 -12.29 4.94
C SER A 96 9.44 -11.97 5.20
N LYS A 97 9.21 -10.95 6.02
CA LYS A 97 7.89 -10.57 6.51
C LYS A 97 7.79 -9.06 6.64
N ILE A 98 6.58 -8.54 6.45
CA ILE A 98 6.25 -7.16 6.82
C ILE A 98 5.33 -7.24 8.03
N PHE A 99 5.66 -6.49 9.08
CA PHE A 99 4.80 -6.28 10.24
C PHE A 99 4.29 -4.85 10.21
N LEU A 100 2.97 -4.68 10.20
CA LEU A 100 2.29 -3.40 10.22
C LEU A 100 1.64 -3.24 11.59
N GLN A 101 2.20 -2.37 12.42
CA GLN A 101 1.60 -2.02 13.70
C GLN A 101 0.56 -0.93 13.48
N LEU A 102 -0.68 -1.25 13.81
CA LEU A 102 -1.81 -0.36 13.69
C LEU A 102 -1.91 0.56 14.91
N GLU A 103 -2.49 1.75 14.75
CA GLU A 103 -2.72 2.70 15.86
C GLU A 103 -3.60 2.11 16.96
N ASN A 104 -4.48 1.16 16.64
CA ASN A 104 -5.28 0.41 17.62
C ASN A 104 -4.50 -0.67 18.40
N GLY A 105 -3.18 -0.79 18.18
CA GLY A 105 -2.28 -1.72 18.86
C GLY A 105 -2.19 -3.12 18.24
N LYS A 106 -3.00 -3.45 17.23
CA LYS A 106 -2.90 -4.72 16.52
C LYS A 106 -1.68 -4.75 15.60
N ILE A 107 -1.16 -5.95 15.34
CA ILE A 107 -0.04 -6.17 14.42
C ILE A 107 -0.51 -7.08 13.28
N VAL A 108 -0.49 -6.55 12.07
CA VAL A 108 -0.80 -7.28 10.84
C VAL A 108 0.50 -7.79 10.24
N THR A 109 0.56 -9.08 9.90
CA THR A 109 1.77 -9.71 9.33
C THR A 109 1.54 -10.15 7.90
N LEU A 110 2.37 -9.67 6.96
CA LEU A 110 2.39 -10.10 5.57
C LEU A 110 3.58 -11.03 5.31
N ILE A 111 3.39 -12.06 4.50
CA ILE A 111 4.39 -13.12 4.27
C ILE A 111 4.86 -13.09 2.82
N HIS A 112 6.17 -13.15 2.61
CA HIS A 112 6.74 -13.16 1.26
C HIS A 112 6.41 -14.45 0.48
N ILE A 113 6.24 -14.37 -0.84
CA ILE A 113 5.88 -15.51 -1.71
C ILE A 113 7.01 -16.54 -1.98
N ASP A 114 8.01 -16.64 -1.10
CA ASP A 114 9.16 -17.57 -1.26
C ASP A 114 9.90 -17.44 -2.61
N LYS A 115 10.14 -16.20 -3.04
CA LYS A 115 11.01 -15.89 -4.19
C LYS A 115 12.19 -15.05 -3.75
N GLU A 116 13.40 -15.59 -3.81
CA GLU A 116 14.57 -14.82 -3.43
C GLU A 116 14.74 -13.59 -4.35
N ASN A 117 14.90 -12.40 -3.75
CA ASN A 117 15.20 -11.18 -4.50
C ASN A 117 16.14 -10.26 -3.71
N CYS A 118 17.34 -10.07 -4.23
CA CYS A 118 18.37 -9.18 -3.66
C CYS A 118 18.39 -7.77 -4.29
N GLY A 119 17.47 -7.51 -5.22
CA GLY A 119 17.40 -6.30 -6.00
C GLY A 119 18.42 -6.21 -7.14
N THR A 120 18.15 -5.32 -8.07
CA THR A 120 18.99 -5.02 -9.23
C THR A 120 19.75 -3.72 -8.98
N LEU A 121 21.06 -3.72 -9.24
CA LEU A 121 21.89 -2.52 -9.19
C LEU A 121 21.97 -1.88 -10.59
N LEU A 122 21.71 -0.58 -10.66
CA LEU A 122 21.74 0.23 -11.87
C LEU A 122 22.65 1.44 -11.64
N HIS A 123 23.64 1.61 -12.50
CA HIS A 123 24.53 2.77 -12.46
C HIS A 123 23.96 3.86 -13.36
N ASP A 124 23.82 5.09 -12.84
CA ASP A 124 23.42 6.23 -13.64
C ASP A 124 24.62 6.98 -14.23
N GLU A 125 24.38 7.76 -15.28
CA GLU A 125 25.42 8.55 -15.97
C GLU A 125 26.05 9.64 -15.07
N LYS A 126 25.43 9.95 -13.93
CA LYS A 126 25.89 10.94 -12.95
C LYS A 126 26.72 10.31 -11.82
N GLY A 127 27.03 9.01 -11.94
CA GLY A 127 27.85 8.25 -11.01
C GLY A 127 27.12 7.87 -9.71
N PHE A 128 25.79 7.81 -9.72
CA PHE A 128 25.04 7.20 -8.63
C PHE A 128 24.73 5.73 -8.90
N ASP A 129 24.81 4.96 -7.84
CA ASP A 129 24.31 3.61 -7.75
C ASP A 129 22.84 3.66 -7.31
N ASN A 130 21.98 2.96 -8.06
CA ASN A 130 20.56 2.84 -7.77
C ASN A 130 20.26 1.36 -7.58
N ARG A 131 19.87 0.94 -6.38
CA ARG A 131 19.40 -0.43 -6.14
C ARG A 131 17.88 -0.45 -6.04
N ILE A 132 17.24 -1.25 -6.88
CA ILE A 132 15.80 -1.48 -6.87
C ILE A 132 15.56 -2.89 -6.37
N ASN A 133 14.89 -3.04 -5.23
CA ASN A 133 14.46 -4.34 -4.72
C ASN A 133 12.95 -4.41 -4.62
N THR A 134 12.36 -5.53 -5.03
CA THR A 134 10.91 -5.73 -5.04
C THR A 134 10.55 -7.04 -4.35
N GLY A 135 9.61 -6.99 -3.41
CA GLY A 135 9.06 -8.16 -2.75
C GLY A 135 7.55 -8.21 -2.92
N ILE A 136 7.00 -9.42 -3.04
CA ILE A 136 5.56 -9.64 -3.12
C ILE A 136 5.13 -10.33 -1.83
N PHE A 137 4.19 -9.71 -1.12
CA PHE A 137 3.76 -10.14 0.20
C PHE A 137 2.28 -10.49 0.20
N MET A 138 1.94 -11.69 0.67
CA MET A 138 0.58 -12.15 0.82
C MET A 138 -0.02 -11.66 2.13
N PHE A 139 -1.32 -11.34 2.08
CA PHE A 139 -2.11 -11.08 3.28
C PHE A 139 -2.55 -12.41 3.92
N MET A 140 -2.54 -12.47 5.25
CA MET A 140 -3.21 -13.55 5.99
C MET A 140 -4.72 -13.30 6.00
N LYS A 141 -5.53 -14.37 6.07
CA LYS A 141 -7.00 -14.29 5.98
C LYS A 141 -7.64 -13.25 6.91
N ASP A 142 -7.13 -13.13 8.14
CA ASP A 142 -7.73 -12.27 9.16
C ASP A 142 -7.21 -10.81 9.11
N ASN A 143 -6.17 -10.53 8.30
CA ASN A 143 -5.49 -9.24 8.30
C ASN A 143 -6.25 -8.13 7.56
N PHE A 144 -7.08 -8.50 6.59
CA PHE A 144 -7.71 -7.55 5.66
C PHE A 144 -8.67 -6.61 6.39
N GLU A 145 -9.46 -7.15 7.31
CA GLU A 145 -10.48 -6.39 8.03
C GLU A 145 -9.90 -5.36 9.01
N ASP A 146 -8.74 -5.65 9.58
CA ASP A 146 -8.07 -4.73 10.49
C ASP A 146 -7.42 -3.56 9.74
N LEU A 147 -6.82 -3.82 8.57
CA LEU A 147 -6.23 -2.79 7.70
C LEU A 147 -7.24 -1.79 7.13
N LYS A 148 -8.53 -2.16 7.07
CA LYS A 148 -9.62 -1.25 6.67
C LYS A 148 -10.00 -0.24 7.75
N LYS A 149 -9.73 -0.58 9.02
CA LYS A 149 -10.34 0.10 10.18
C LYS A 149 -9.38 0.96 10.97
N SER A 150 -8.07 0.70 10.88
CA SER A 150 -7.07 1.42 11.67
C SER A 150 -5.88 1.84 10.81
N PRO A 151 -5.39 3.08 10.97
CA PRO A 151 -4.16 3.52 10.33
C PRO A 151 -2.93 2.74 10.84
N ILE A 152 -1.87 2.75 10.04
CA ILE A 152 -0.57 2.17 10.38
C ILE A 152 0.30 3.23 11.03
N SER A 153 0.92 2.88 12.16
CA SER A 153 1.88 3.74 12.86
C SER A 153 3.33 3.34 12.57
N ILE A 154 3.62 2.04 12.53
CA ILE A 154 4.97 1.51 12.30
C ILE A 154 4.90 0.37 11.28
N MET A 155 5.82 0.40 10.32
CA MET A 155 6.07 -0.70 9.41
C MET A 155 7.46 -1.27 9.74
N ARG A 156 7.53 -2.57 9.99
CA ARG A 156 8.79 -3.30 10.19
C ARG A 156 8.97 -4.29 9.05
N ILE A 157 10.10 -4.20 8.36
CA ILE A 157 10.47 -5.10 7.28
C ILE A 157 11.56 -6.03 7.80
N LYS A 158 11.27 -7.34 7.82
CA LYS A 158 12.26 -8.39 8.06
C LYS A 158 12.78 -8.86 6.71
N TYR A 159 14.05 -8.58 6.45
CA TYR A 159 14.83 -9.10 5.33
C TYR A 159 15.52 -10.41 5.74
N LEU A 160 16.25 -11.01 4.79
CA LEU A 160 17.09 -12.18 5.03
C LEU A 160 18.12 -11.95 6.15
N THR A 161 18.82 -10.82 6.14
CA THR A 161 19.97 -10.57 7.04
C THR A 161 19.73 -9.49 8.09
N LYS A 162 18.61 -8.76 8.03
CA LYS A 162 18.35 -7.64 8.93
C LYS A 162 16.85 -7.39 9.12
N VAL A 163 16.53 -6.59 10.13
CA VAL A 163 15.20 -6.05 10.36
C VAL A 163 15.33 -4.53 10.35
N GLU A 164 14.39 -3.84 9.71
CA GLU A 164 14.36 -2.38 9.63
C GLU A 164 12.97 -1.85 9.94
N ASP A 165 12.93 -0.78 10.72
CA ASP A 165 11.71 -0.14 11.19
C ASP A 165 11.52 1.22 10.52
N TYR A 166 10.29 1.47 10.09
CA TYR A 166 9.86 2.69 9.44
C TYR A 166 8.70 3.28 10.25
N ILE A 167 8.87 4.53 10.69
CA ILE A 167 7.77 5.32 11.24
C ILE A 167 6.91 5.76 10.07
N VAL A 168 5.65 5.32 10.04
CA VAL A 168 4.72 5.64 8.95
C VAL A 168 4.10 6.99 9.26
N LYS A 169 4.41 7.99 8.42
CA LYS A 169 3.92 9.35 8.59
C LYS A 169 2.43 9.43 8.22
N ARG A 170 1.71 10.33 8.90
CA ARG A 170 0.35 10.72 8.51
C ARG A 170 0.34 11.54 7.22
N ASP A 171 1.26 12.49 7.14
CA ASP A 171 1.43 13.40 6.01
C ASP A 171 2.88 13.29 5.53
N LEU A 172 3.07 12.91 4.27
CA LEU A 172 4.37 12.81 3.61
C LEU A 172 4.33 13.65 2.33
N THR A 173 4.89 14.84 2.37
CA THR A 173 5.16 15.62 1.15
C THR A 173 6.48 15.14 0.58
N SER A 174 6.44 14.55 -0.62
CA SER A 174 7.64 14.00 -1.24
C SER A 174 8.55 15.10 -1.76
N GLU A 175 9.85 15.02 -1.44
CA GLU A 175 10.88 15.90 -2.00
C GLU A 175 11.16 15.57 -3.47
N LEU A 176 10.95 14.30 -3.88
CA LEU A 176 11.17 13.84 -5.25
C LEU A 176 10.19 14.46 -6.26
N ASN A 177 8.91 14.58 -5.90
CA ASN A 177 7.86 15.01 -6.85
C ASN A 177 6.90 16.09 -6.32
N GLY A 178 7.08 16.55 -5.08
CA GLY A 178 6.25 17.59 -4.46
C GLY A 178 4.83 17.17 -4.08
N LYS A 179 4.45 15.90 -4.29
CA LYS A 179 3.10 15.40 -4.00
C LYS A 179 2.93 15.07 -2.52
N LEU A 180 1.76 15.37 -1.96
CA LEU A 180 1.34 14.96 -0.63
C LEU A 180 0.77 13.53 -0.66
N TYR A 181 1.29 12.68 0.22
CA TYR A 181 0.84 11.31 0.46
C TYR A 181 0.36 11.18 1.91
N HIS A 182 -0.53 10.21 2.14
CA HIS A 182 -1.02 9.78 3.45
C HIS A 182 -0.74 8.28 3.68
N PRO A 183 0.54 7.91 3.92
CA PRO A 183 0.93 6.50 4.05
C PRO A 183 0.20 5.73 5.15
N ASN A 184 -0.12 6.37 6.27
CA ASN A 184 -0.75 5.70 7.41
C ASN A 184 -2.17 5.19 7.10
N THR A 185 -2.91 5.87 6.23
CA THR A 185 -4.27 5.48 5.79
C THR A 185 -4.28 4.73 4.45
N TYR A 186 -3.11 4.41 3.88
CA TYR A 186 -3.00 3.79 2.56
C TYR A 186 -3.93 2.59 2.37
N PHE A 187 -3.93 1.62 3.29
CA PHE A 187 -4.78 0.44 3.14
C PHE A 187 -6.26 0.78 3.33
N MET A 188 -6.61 1.64 4.28
CA MET A 188 -8.01 2.07 4.47
C MET A 188 -8.58 2.68 3.18
N GLU A 189 -7.74 3.40 2.43
CA GLU A 189 -8.14 4.08 1.21
C GLU A 189 -8.07 3.21 -0.05
N ASN A 190 -7.26 2.15 -0.08
CA ASN A 190 -6.94 1.44 -1.33
C ASN A 190 -7.18 -0.07 -1.28
N ILE A 191 -7.33 -0.70 -0.10
CA ILE A 191 -7.39 -2.17 0.01
C ILE A 191 -8.58 -2.78 -0.73
N ARG A 192 -9.70 -2.04 -0.87
CA ARG A 192 -10.87 -2.44 -1.68
C ARG A 192 -10.56 -2.67 -3.15
N CYS A 193 -9.45 -2.14 -3.67
CA CYS A 193 -9.05 -2.28 -5.06
C CYS A 193 -8.55 -3.69 -5.40
N VAL A 194 -8.36 -4.54 -4.40
CA VAL A 194 -7.93 -5.94 -4.56
C VAL A 194 -8.81 -6.91 -3.77
N GLU A 195 -10.00 -6.46 -3.36
CA GLU A 195 -11.07 -7.33 -2.83
C GLU A 195 -11.77 -8.12 -3.93
#